data_AF-A0A9P7DCL1-F1
#
_entry.id   AF-A0A9P7DCL1-F1
#
_cell.length_a   1.000
_cell.length_b   1.000
_cell.length_c   1.000
_cell.angle_alpha   90.00
_cell.angle_beta   90.00
_cell.angle_gamma   90.00
#
_symmetry.space_group_name_H-M   'P 1'
#
loop_
_entity.id
_entity.type
_entity.pdbx_description
1 polymer ?
#
loop_
_entity_poly.entity_id
_entity_poly.type
_entity_poly.pdbx_seq_one_letter_code
_entity_poly.pdbx_strand_id
1 'polypeptide(L)'
;MEEIDRAIRALKADIERSNVNGGVNDAFHNFALYLVLLKSSSPSLQSTSKLCEILRQSPLPLYAAVPRPALQLSSAIMCKIIDNLRTTPLVKSQPTQLIVSWNETAAALLSGVLDSSSALLQQTQVIAFSLLRDTLAKHPGNQRRLRDHAVLGWSFIGMAISQSKDYLVIDALLDLVGLLMPSNKTEEGKEKRTTFIKELFGSMKHFSCSFTLVDSILQSIEGSCWEDTSMKVMDALARSDITFVISRIPDQHLTTFPRLIRTSGPPDLLSMSPDPILYPSGSLYSCI
;
A
#
# COMPACT_ATOMS: atom_id res chain seq x y z
N MET A 1 -14.66 -14.74 -4.12
CA MET A 1 -15.31 -14.71 -5.46
C MET A 1 -16.40 -13.66 -5.51
N GLU A 2 -17.28 -13.59 -4.50
CA GLU A 2 -18.34 -12.59 -4.42
C GLU A 2 -17.84 -11.14 -4.58
N GLU A 3 -16.66 -10.80 -4.06
CA GLU A 3 -16.06 -9.46 -4.22
C GLU A 3 -15.68 -9.15 -5.68
N ILE A 4 -15.10 -10.12 -6.40
CA ILE A 4 -14.78 -9.97 -7.83
C ILE A 4 -16.08 -9.81 -8.62
N ASP A 5 -17.08 -10.66 -8.39
CA ASP A 5 -18.35 -10.58 -9.12
C ASP A 5 -19.07 -9.25 -8.84
N ARG A 6 -18.97 -8.73 -7.61
CA ARG A 6 -19.47 -7.40 -7.23
C ARG A 6 -18.73 -6.29 -7.97
N ALA A 7 -17.40 -6.35 -8.02
CA ALA A 7 -16.58 -5.37 -8.72
C ALA A 7 -16.80 -5.39 -10.24
N ILE A 8 -16.97 -6.57 -10.85
CA ILE A 8 -17.32 -6.71 -12.27
C ILE A 8 -18.68 -6.05 -12.56
N ARG A 9 -19.70 -6.29 -11.71
CA ARG A 9 -21.02 -5.66 -11.87
C ARG A 9 -20.95 -4.14 -11.74
N ALA A 10 -20.19 -3.63 -10.76
CA ALA A 10 -20.00 -2.19 -10.58
C ALA A 10 -19.30 -1.56 -11.80
N LEU A 11 -18.23 -2.19 -12.29
CA LEU A 11 -17.52 -1.76 -13.49
C LEU A 11 -18.43 -1.73 -14.72
N LYS A 12 -19.21 -2.78 -14.95
CA LYS A 12 -20.16 -2.85 -16.06
C LYS A 12 -21.18 -1.71 -16.01
N ALA A 13 -21.77 -1.46 -14.83
CA ALA A 13 -22.75 -0.40 -14.66
C ALA A 13 -22.17 1.00 -14.94
N ASP A 14 -20.90 1.22 -14.58
CA ASP A 14 -20.22 2.50 -14.83
C ASP A 14 -19.84 2.68 -16.32
N ILE A 15 -19.47 1.60 -17.01
CA ILE A 15 -19.23 1.58 -18.47
C ILE A 15 -20.52 1.94 -19.22
N GLU A 16 -21.64 1.29 -18.88
CA GLU A 16 -22.94 1.55 -19.48
C GLU A 16 -23.42 2.99 -19.25
N ARG A 17 -23.18 3.53 -18.04
CA ARG A 17 -23.54 4.91 -17.70
C ARG A 17 -22.70 5.95 -18.43
N SER A 18 -21.43 5.66 -18.67
CA SER A 18 -20.45 6.62 -19.21
C SER A 18 -20.50 6.77 -20.73
N ASN A 19 -21.36 6.02 -21.43
CA ASN A 19 -21.50 6.02 -22.90
C ASN A 19 -20.14 5.94 -23.63
N VAL A 20 -19.26 5.07 -23.13
CA VAL A 20 -17.90 4.90 -23.66
C VAL A 20 -17.91 4.19 -25.02
N ASN A 21 -16.82 4.34 -25.78
CA ASN A 21 -16.71 3.73 -27.10
C ASN A 21 -16.78 2.18 -27.07
N GLY A 22 -17.06 1.56 -28.22
CA GLY A 22 -17.14 0.10 -28.35
C GLY A 22 -15.87 -0.62 -27.87
N GLY A 23 -14.69 -0.02 -28.05
CA GLY A 23 -13.43 -0.61 -27.61
C GLY A 23 -13.31 -0.81 -26.09
N VAL A 24 -13.93 0.05 -25.26
CA VAL A 24 -13.96 -0.14 -23.80
C VAL A 24 -14.87 -1.31 -23.42
N ASN A 25 -16.01 -1.48 -24.11
CA ASN A 25 -16.88 -2.64 -23.91
C ASN A 25 -16.19 -3.95 -24.32
N ASP A 26 -15.49 -3.95 -25.46
CA ASP A 26 -14.73 -5.11 -25.92
C ASP A 26 -13.61 -5.46 -24.92
N ALA A 27 -12.90 -4.46 -24.41
CA ALA A 27 -11.89 -4.65 -23.36
C ALA A 27 -12.51 -5.22 -22.09
N PHE A 28 -13.67 -4.74 -21.66
CA PHE A 28 -14.39 -5.28 -20.51
C PHE A 28 -14.83 -6.74 -20.73
N HIS A 29 -15.41 -7.06 -21.88
CA HIS A 29 -15.87 -8.42 -22.19
C HIS A 29 -14.72 -9.40 -22.26
N ASN A 30 -13.63 -9.01 -22.93
CA ASN A 30 -12.39 -9.79 -22.96
C ASN A 30 -11.88 -10.00 -21.53
N PHE A 31 -11.73 -8.93 -20.76
CA PHE A 31 -11.26 -9.02 -19.39
C PHE A 31 -12.12 -9.96 -18.52
N ALA A 32 -13.44 -9.77 -18.52
CA ALA A 32 -14.38 -10.58 -17.75
C ALA A 32 -14.37 -12.07 -18.12
N LEU A 33 -14.18 -12.40 -19.41
CA LEU A 33 -14.10 -13.78 -19.89
C LEU A 33 -12.94 -14.53 -19.24
N TYR A 34 -11.78 -13.88 -19.11
CA TYR A 34 -10.59 -14.51 -18.55
C TYR A 34 -10.51 -14.47 -17.02
N LEU A 35 -11.28 -13.62 -16.34
CA LEU A 35 -11.40 -13.66 -14.88
C LEU A 35 -12.04 -14.97 -14.38
N VAL A 36 -12.73 -15.73 -15.23
CA VAL A 36 -13.19 -17.09 -14.89
C VAL A 36 -12.02 -18.00 -14.52
N LEU A 37 -10.81 -17.77 -15.07
CA LEU A 37 -9.62 -18.55 -14.73
C LEU A 37 -9.19 -18.37 -13.27
N LEU A 38 -9.49 -17.22 -12.65
CA LEU A 38 -9.22 -16.98 -11.22
C LEU A 38 -10.09 -17.85 -10.29
N LYS A 39 -11.16 -18.45 -10.83
CA LYS A 39 -11.99 -19.42 -10.09
C LYS A 39 -11.29 -20.76 -9.92
N SER A 40 -10.31 -21.07 -10.77
CA SER A 40 -9.49 -22.28 -10.61
C SER A 40 -8.52 -22.12 -9.45
N SER A 41 -8.55 -23.04 -8.50
CA SER A 41 -7.57 -23.10 -7.40
C SER A 41 -6.17 -23.52 -7.87
N SER A 42 -6.08 -24.11 -9.08
CA SER A 42 -4.83 -24.59 -9.67
C SER A 42 -4.84 -24.41 -11.20
N PRO A 43 -4.74 -23.17 -11.71
CA PRO A 43 -4.67 -22.93 -13.14
C PRO A 43 -3.43 -23.59 -13.76
N SER A 44 -3.55 -24.03 -15.02
CA SER A 44 -2.40 -24.51 -15.78
C SER A 44 -1.44 -23.36 -16.08
N LEU A 45 -0.15 -23.66 -16.31
CA LEU A 45 0.87 -22.64 -16.64
C LEU A 45 0.46 -21.78 -17.85
N GLN A 46 -0.13 -22.40 -18.88
CA GLN A 46 -0.64 -21.70 -20.05
C GLN A 46 -1.79 -20.75 -19.70
N SER A 47 -2.70 -21.17 -18.81
CA SER A 47 -3.81 -20.33 -18.34
C SER A 47 -3.29 -19.13 -17.54
N THR A 48 -2.30 -19.36 -16.66
CA THR A 48 -1.64 -18.30 -15.88
C THR A 48 -0.94 -17.31 -16.81
N SER A 49 -0.16 -17.79 -17.77
CA SER A 49 0.53 -16.91 -18.73
C SER A 49 -0.46 -16.04 -19.51
N LYS A 50 -1.56 -16.62 -19.99
CA LYS A 50 -2.61 -15.86 -20.67
C LYS A 50 -3.29 -14.85 -19.75
N LEU A 51 -3.54 -15.24 -18.50
CA LEU A 51 -4.09 -14.34 -17.49
C LEU A 51 -3.13 -13.16 -17.23
N CYS A 52 -1.83 -13.38 -17.10
CA CYS A 52 -0.84 -12.32 -16.93
C CYS A 52 -0.87 -11.31 -18.09
N GLU A 53 -0.88 -11.78 -19.33
CA GLU A 53 -0.97 -10.92 -20.53
C GLU A 53 -2.20 -10.01 -20.46
N ILE A 54 -3.35 -10.58 -20.09
CA ILE A 54 -4.63 -9.89 -20.04
C ILE A 54 -4.67 -8.90 -18.89
N LEU A 55 -4.24 -9.30 -17.68
CA LEU A 55 -4.20 -8.43 -16.51
C LEU A 55 -3.29 -7.21 -16.72
N ARG A 56 -2.28 -7.34 -17.59
CA ARG A 56 -1.40 -6.23 -17.94
C ARG A 56 -2.00 -5.30 -18.99
N GLN A 57 -2.55 -5.83 -20.09
CA GLN A 57 -2.92 -5.01 -21.26
C GLN A 57 -4.39 -4.63 -21.31
N SER A 58 -5.30 -5.57 -21.03
CA SER A 58 -6.74 -5.36 -21.26
C SER A 58 -7.37 -4.31 -20.34
N PRO A 59 -6.89 -4.09 -19.10
CA PRO A 59 -7.38 -3.02 -18.25
C PRO A 59 -7.08 -1.59 -18.72
N LEU A 60 -6.12 -1.37 -19.63
CA LEU A 60 -5.68 -0.01 -19.96
C LEU A 60 -6.82 0.90 -20.46
N PRO A 61 -7.69 0.49 -21.41
CA PRO A 61 -8.85 1.29 -21.81
C PRO A 61 -9.86 1.48 -20.66
N LEU A 62 -9.97 0.50 -19.76
CA LEU A 62 -10.87 0.56 -18.60
C LEU A 62 -10.39 1.58 -17.56
N TYR A 63 -9.09 1.62 -17.28
CA TYR A 63 -8.50 2.61 -16.40
C TYR A 63 -8.65 4.03 -16.93
N ALA A 64 -8.49 4.22 -18.25
CA ALA A 64 -8.67 5.52 -18.88
C ALA A 64 -10.13 6.00 -18.84
N ALA A 65 -11.08 5.11 -19.10
CA ALA A 65 -12.50 5.48 -19.23
C ALA A 65 -13.25 5.53 -17.89
N VAL A 66 -12.99 4.58 -16.99
CA VAL A 66 -13.71 4.38 -15.72
C VAL A 66 -12.73 3.98 -14.61
N PRO A 67 -11.79 4.88 -14.23
CA PRO A 67 -10.63 4.54 -13.40
C PRO A 67 -10.99 3.92 -12.06
N ARG A 68 -11.96 4.51 -11.35
CA ARG A 68 -12.33 4.10 -10.00
C ARG A 68 -12.85 2.65 -9.93
N PRO A 69 -13.90 2.25 -10.67
CA PRO A 69 -14.38 0.87 -10.64
C PRO A 69 -13.36 -0.11 -11.24
N ALA A 70 -12.54 0.32 -12.22
CA ALA A 70 -11.47 -0.52 -12.77
C ALA A 70 -10.41 -0.84 -11.71
N LEU A 71 -9.96 0.16 -10.93
CA LEU A 71 -9.04 -0.07 -9.81
C LEU A 71 -9.64 -0.92 -8.71
N GLN A 72 -10.93 -0.74 -8.39
CA GLN A 72 -11.63 -1.59 -7.41
C GLN A 72 -11.64 -3.05 -7.85
N LEU A 73 -11.86 -3.31 -9.15
CA LEU A 73 -11.76 -4.66 -9.71
C LEU A 73 -10.34 -5.22 -9.58
N SER A 74 -9.31 -4.43 -9.89
CA SER A 74 -7.91 -4.85 -9.73
C SER A 74 -7.57 -5.14 -8.27
N SER A 75 -8.08 -4.36 -7.32
CA SER A 75 -7.93 -4.64 -5.89
C SER A 75 -8.60 -5.97 -5.50
N ALA A 76 -9.84 -6.22 -5.96
CA ALA A 76 -10.54 -7.48 -5.69
C ALA A 76 -9.81 -8.70 -6.29
N ILE A 77 -9.25 -8.56 -7.49
CA ILE A 77 -8.42 -9.59 -8.12
C ILE A 77 -7.15 -9.84 -7.30
N MET A 78 -6.47 -8.77 -6.87
CA MET A 78 -5.28 -8.88 -6.04
C MET A 78 -5.57 -9.62 -4.74
N CYS A 79 -6.65 -9.26 -4.03
CA CYS A 79 -7.09 -9.97 -2.83
C CYS A 79 -7.29 -11.47 -3.09
N LYS A 80 -7.95 -11.84 -4.20
CA LYS A 80 -8.15 -13.25 -4.57
C LYS A 80 -6.85 -13.98 -4.87
N ILE A 81 -5.91 -13.36 -5.59
CA ILE A 81 -4.59 -13.97 -5.87
C ILE A 81 -3.88 -14.25 -4.55
N ILE A 82 -3.95 -13.32 -3.61
CA ILE A 82 -3.32 -13.44 -2.30
C ILE A 82 -3.98 -14.52 -1.45
N ASP A 83 -5.29 -14.65 -1.49
CA ASP A 83 -6.00 -15.74 -0.81
C ASP A 83 -5.58 -17.10 -1.39
N ASN A 84 -5.47 -17.22 -2.72
CA ASN A 84 -4.98 -18.44 -3.36
C ASN A 84 -3.53 -18.76 -2.93
N LEU A 85 -2.67 -17.75 -2.81
CA LEU A 85 -1.31 -17.91 -2.30
C LEU A 85 -1.30 -18.41 -0.84
N ARG A 86 -2.25 -17.97 0.00
CA ARG A 86 -2.36 -18.40 1.39
C ARG A 86 -2.88 -19.83 1.53
N THR A 87 -3.85 -20.23 0.72
CA THR A 87 -4.47 -21.56 0.79
C THR A 87 -3.66 -22.64 0.08
N THR A 88 -2.69 -22.26 -0.75
CA THR A 88 -1.82 -23.23 -1.45
C THR A 88 -0.88 -23.90 -0.44
N PRO A 89 -0.92 -25.23 -0.28
CA PRO A 89 -0.07 -25.92 0.69
C PRO A 89 1.41 -25.73 0.35
N LEU A 90 2.18 -25.20 1.31
CA LEU A 90 3.64 -25.16 1.22
C LEU A 90 4.18 -26.58 1.39
N VAL A 91 4.53 -27.24 0.28
CA VAL A 91 5.37 -28.43 0.33
C VAL A 91 6.77 -27.97 0.78
N LYS A 92 7.26 -28.56 1.89
CA LYS A 92 8.42 -28.06 2.67
C LYS A 92 9.76 -27.99 1.93
N SER A 93 9.85 -28.40 0.66
CA SER A 93 11.14 -28.53 -0.05
C SER A 93 11.32 -27.60 -1.26
N GLN A 94 10.28 -27.09 -1.91
CA GLN A 94 10.40 -26.14 -3.04
C GLN A 94 9.14 -25.27 -3.18
N PRO A 95 9.25 -24.00 -3.62
CA PRO A 95 8.09 -23.23 -4.04
C PRO A 95 7.40 -24.01 -5.14
N THR A 96 6.14 -24.38 -4.93
CA THR A 96 5.39 -25.05 -6.00
C THR A 96 5.28 -24.10 -7.19
N GLN A 97 5.34 -24.64 -8.41
CA GLN A 97 5.16 -23.88 -9.65
C GLN A 97 3.87 -23.03 -9.61
N LEU A 98 2.88 -23.47 -8.83
CA LEU A 98 1.64 -22.74 -8.55
C LEU A 98 1.87 -21.43 -7.78
N ILE A 99 2.73 -21.44 -6.75
CA ILE A 99 3.09 -20.22 -6.01
C ILE A 99 3.75 -19.22 -6.97
N VAL A 100 4.71 -19.68 -7.79
CA VAL A 100 5.39 -18.84 -8.80
C VAL A 100 4.38 -18.25 -9.80
N SER A 101 3.43 -19.05 -10.26
CA SER A 101 2.38 -18.63 -11.20
C SER A 101 1.47 -17.53 -10.63
N TRP A 102 0.97 -17.71 -9.41
CA TRP A 102 0.16 -16.67 -8.73
C TRP A 102 0.96 -15.41 -8.46
N ASN A 103 2.23 -15.60 -8.17
CA ASN A 103 3.18 -14.54 -7.91
C ASN A 103 3.40 -13.67 -9.17
N GLU A 104 3.58 -14.28 -10.33
CA GLU A 104 3.66 -13.60 -11.63
C GLU A 104 2.34 -12.91 -11.99
N THR A 105 1.20 -13.55 -11.69
CA THR A 105 -0.13 -12.97 -11.93
C THR A 105 -0.34 -11.67 -11.16
N ALA A 106 0.06 -11.64 -9.87
CA ALA A 106 0.01 -10.42 -9.06
C ALA A 106 0.93 -9.33 -9.64
N ALA A 107 2.13 -9.70 -10.08
CA ALA A 107 3.07 -8.75 -10.69
C ALA A 107 2.51 -8.16 -11.98
N ALA A 108 1.95 -8.99 -12.87
CA ALA A 108 1.35 -8.54 -14.12
C ALA A 108 0.17 -7.58 -13.92
N LEU A 109 -0.68 -7.85 -12.93
CA LEU A 109 -1.78 -6.96 -12.55
C LEU A 109 -1.27 -5.60 -12.07
N LEU A 110 -0.26 -5.58 -11.20
CA LEU A 110 0.35 -4.34 -10.72
C LEU A 110 1.01 -3.60 -11.87
N SER A 111 1.77 -4.28 -12.71
CA SER A 111 2.34 -3.68 -13.92
C SER A 111 1.25 -3.06 -14.80
N GLY A 112 0.09 -3.70 -14.99
CA GLY A 112 -1.02 -3.11 -15.75
C GLY A 112 -1.59 -1.83 -15.12
N VAL A 113 -1.79 -1.81 -13.80
CA VAL A 113 -2.21 -0.61 -13.06
C VAL A 113 -1.16 0.50 -13.21
N LEU A 114 0.11 0.15 -13.09
CA LEU A 114 1.23 1.09 -13.15
C LEU A 114 1.52 1.58 -14.56
N ASP A 115 1.41 0.75 -15.58
CA ASP A 115 1.57 1.13 -16.99
C ASP A 115 0.49 2.18 -17.36
N SER A 116 -0.72 2.05 -16.79
CA SER A 116 -1.77 3.06 -16.93
C SER A 116 -1.51 4.35 -16.16
N SER A 117 -0.64 4.33 -15.13
CA SER A 117 -0.41 5.49 -14.26
C SER A 117 0.05 6.72 -15.04
N SER A 118 0.85 6.56 -16.10
CA SER A 118 1.26 7.67 -16.96
C SER A 118 0.10 8.43 -17.62
N ALA A 119 -1.06 7.77 -17.80
CA ALA A 119 -2.27 8.32 -18.38
C ALA A 119 -3.39 8.59 -17.35
N LEU A 120 -3.24 8.09 -16.13
CA LEU A 120 -4.24 8.22 -15.07
C LEU A 120 -4.15 9.59 -14.38
N LEU A 121 -5.32 10.13 -14.03
CA LEU A 121 -5.43 11.26 -13.11
C LEU A 121 -4.67 10.96 -11.80
N GLN A 122 -3.98 11.96 -11.25
CA GLN A 122 -3.17 11.87 -10.02
C GLN A 122 -3.93 11.16 -8.87
N GLN A 123 -5.22 11.48 -8.70
CA GLN A 123 -6.07 10.86 -7.68
C GLN A 123 -6.16 9.33 -7.81
N THR A 124 -6.17 8.81 -9.04
CA THR A 124 -6.23 7.37 -9.31
C THR A 124 -4.90 6.70 -8.91
N GLN A 125 -3.77 7.35 -9.14
CA GLN A 125 -2.46 6.85 -8.71
C GLN A 125 -2.38 6.76 -7.17
N VAL A 126 -2.83 7.81 -6.46
CA VAL A 126 -2.90 7.81 -4.99
C VAL A 126 -3.71 6.61 -4.50
N ILE A 127 -4.92 6.41 -5.04
CA ILE A 127 -5.78 5.28 -4.66
C ILE A 127 -5.09 3.94 -4.94
N ALA A 128 -4.44 3.79 -6.09
CA ALA A 128 -3.73 2.57 -6.44
C ALA A 128 -2.59 2.25 -5.45
N PHE A 129 -1.77 3.24 -5.10
CA PHE A 129 -0.66 3.08 -4.16
C PHE A 129 -1.15 2.84 -2.73
N SER A 130 -2.20 3.54 -2.28
CA SER A 130 -2.81 3.27 -0.97
C SER A 130 -3.40 1.86 -0.89
N LEU A 131 -4.11 1.40 -1.93
CA LEU A 131 -4.64 0.02 -1.98
C LEU A 131 -3.52 -1.02 -1.99
N LEU A 132 -2.44 -0.77 -2.73
CA LEU A 132 -1.26 -1.62 -2.73
C LEU A 132 -0.63 -1.69 -1.34
N ARG A 133 -0.44 -0.55 -0.68
CA ARG A 133 0.09 -0.46 0.69
C ARG A 133 -0.77 -1.25 1.67
N ASP A 134 -2.08 -1.03 1.68
CA ASP A 134 -3.01 -1.71 2.59
C ASP A 134 -3.04 -3.23 2.38
N THR A 135 -2.91 -3.64 1.12
CA THR A 135 -2.72 -5.04 0.77
C THR A 135 -1.41 -5.53 1.39
N LEU A 136 -0.27 -4.94 1.05
CA LEU A 136 1.04 -5.41 1.53
C LEU A 136 1.17 -5.40 3.06
N ALA A 137 0.52 -4.48 3.77
CA ALA A 137 0.59 -4.36 5.22
C ALA A 137 0.17 -5.65 5.93
N LYS A 138 -0.77 -6.40 5.34
CA LYS A 138 -1.29 -7.65 5.88
C LYS A 138 -0.55 -8.89 5.36
N HIS A 139 0.46 -8.72 4.50
CA HIS A 139 1.08 -9.80 3.73
C HIS A 139 2.62 -9.65 3.61
N PRO A 140 3.41 -10.05 4.63
CA PRO A 140 4.87 -9.93 4.61
C PRO A 140 5.56 -10.76 3.51
N GLY A 141 4.90 -11.81 3.00
CA GLY A 141 5.35 -12.54 1.81
C GLY A 141 5.39 -11.65 0.57
N ASN A 142 4.33 -10.85 0.35
CA ASN A 142 4.27 -9.94 -0.78
C ASN A 142 5.24 -8.78 -0.62
N GLN A 143 5.45 -8.29 0.61
CA GLN A 143 6.49 -7.29 0.88
C GLN A 143 7.88 -7.81 0.48
N ARG A 144 8.19 -9.08 0.79
CA ARG A 144 9.46 -9.71 0.37
C ARG A 144 9.57 -9.84 -1.15
N ARG A 145 8.47 -10.13 -1.84
CA ARG A 145 8.47 -10.27 -3.30
C ARG A 145 8.52 -8.94 -4.05
N LEU A 146 7.88 -7.90 -3.52
CA LEU A 146 8.00 -6.56 -4.09
C LEU A 146 9.40 -5.99 -3.87
N ARG A 147 10.06 -6.46 -2.80
CA ARG A 147 11.48 -6.28 -2.55
C ARG A 147 12.40 -7.11 -3.46
N ASP A 148 11.88 -8.07 -4.23
CA ASP A 148 12.72 -8.86 -5.10
C ASP A 148 12.99 -8.09 -6.40
N HIS A 149 14.28 -7.91 -6.74
CA HIS A 149 14.72 -7.31 -8.00
C HIS A 149 14.22 -8.05 -9.23
N ALA A 150 13.97 -9.36 -9.12
CA ALA A 150 13.49 -10.17 -10.23
C ALA A 150 12.01 -9.92 -10.57
N VAL A 151 11.24 -9.26 -9.70
CA VAL A 151 9.80 -9.06 -9.89
C VAL A 151 9.48 -7.65 -10.35
N LEU A 152 9.56 -6.68 -9.42
CA LEU A 152 9.32 -5.26 -9.70
C LEU A 152 10.53 -4.43 -9.27
N GLY A 153 11.20 -4.85 -8.20
CA GLY A 153 12.26 -4.11 -7.55
C GLY A 153 11.77 -2.80 -6.93
N TRP A 154 12.46 -2.32 -5.90
CA TRP A 154 12.21 -0.98 -5.35
C TRP A 154 12.75 0.12 -6.27
N SER A 155 13.66 -0.17 -7.21
CA SER A 155 14.11 0.79 -8.21
C SER A 155 12.95 1.37 -9.03
N PHE A 156 11.91 0.56 -9.27
CA PHE A 156 10.68 1.03 -9.91
C PHE A 156 9.96 2.08 -9.06
N ILE A 157 9.84 1.88 -7.74
CA ILE A 157 9.24 2.85 -6.82
C ILE A 157 10.04 4.16 -6.84
N GLY A 158 11.36 4.07 -6.85
CA GLY A 158 12.26 5.23 -6.95
C GLY A 158 12.05 5.99 -8.26
N MET A 159 11.98 5.27 -9.38
CA MET A 159 11.66 5.86 -10.67
C MET A 159 10.28 6.54 -10.65
N ALA A 160 9.25 5.88 -10.11
CA ALA A 160 7.92 6.45 -9.98
C ALA A 160 7.91 7.73 -9.13
N ILE A 161 8.65 7.78 -8.01
CA ILE A 161 8.80 8.98 -7.19
C ILE A 161 9.47 10.10 -8.01
N SER A 162 10.57 9.81 -8.72
CA SER A 162 11.30 10.82 -9.51
C SER A 162 10.51 11.40 -10.69
N GLN A 163 9.57 10.64 -11.24
CA GLN A 163 8.72 11.06 -12.36
C GLN A 163 7.43 11.75 -11.89
N SER A 164 7.02 11.47 -10.65
CA SER A 164 5.83 12.08 -10.07
C SER A 164 6.13 13.51 -9.69
N LYS A 165 5.26 14.44 -10.09
CA LYS A 165 5.30 15.85 -9.67
C LYS A 165 4.21 16.20 -8.66
N ASP A 166 3.38 15.22 -8.34
CA ASP A 166 2.24 15.38 -7.45
C ASP A 166 2.63 14.96 -6.03
N TYR A 167 2.37 15.86 -5.09
CA TYR A 167 2.69 15.67 -3.68
C TYR A 167 2.00 14.42 -3.10
N LEU A 168 0.70 14.23 -3.39
CA LEU A 168 -0.09 13.14 -2.81
C LEU A 168 0.35 11.79 -3.37
N VAL A 169 0.74 11.74 -4.64
CA VAL A 169 1.27 10.53 -5.27
C VAL A 169 2.60 10.13 -4.62
N ILE A 170 3.50 11.09 -4.41
CA ILE A 170 4.78 10.80 -3.75
C ILE A 170 4.56 10.39 -2.31
N ASP A 171 3.68 11.07 -1.58
CA ASP A 171 3.35 10.71 -0.20
C ASP A 171 2.85 9.26 -0.11
N ALA A 172 1.92 8.85 -0.98
CA ALA A 172 1.44 7.48 -1.05
C ALA A 172 2.55 6.47 -1.41
N LEU A 173 3.49 6.85 -2.30
CA LEU A 173 4.67 6.04 -2.63
C LEU A 173 5.65 5.94 -1.45
N LEU A 174 5.87 7.02 -0.71
CA LEU A 174 6.74 7.03 0.46
C LEU A 174 6.13 6.19 1.60
N ASP A 175 4.82 6.23 1.81
CA ASP A 175 4.12 5.32 2.71
C ASP A 175 4.36 3.84 2.36
N LEU A 176 4.34 3.52 1.07
CA LEU A 176 4.68 2.21 0.56
C LEU A 176 6.17 1.86 0.82
N VAL A 177 7.08 2.81 0.64
CA VAL A 177 8.51 2.65 0.95
C VAL A 177 8.72 2.34 2.43
N GLY A 178 8.07 3.08 3.33
CA GLY A 178 8.16 2.87 4.77
C GLY A 178 7.75 1.46 5.18
N LEU A 179 6.69 0.95 4.54
CA LEU A 179 6.23 -0.42 4.74
C LEU A 179 7.22 -1.48 4.24
N LEU A 180 7.93 -1.21 3.15
CA LEU A 180 8.86 -2.14 2.52
C LEU A 180 10.26 -2.11 3.13
N MET A 181 10.61 -1.03 3.84
CA MET A 181 11.93 -0.80 4.41
C MET A 181 12.42 -2.00 5.24
N PRO A 182 13.62 -2.56 4.96
CA PRO A 182 14.20 -3.60 5.80
C PRO A 182 14.46 -3.11 7.24
N SER A 183 14.34 -4.03 8.21
CA SER A 183 14.63 -3.76 9.62
C SER A 183 16.11 -3.37 9.82
N ASN A 184 16.40 -2.37 10.65
CA ASN A 184 17.75 -1.98 11.04
C ASN A 184 18.23 -2.62 12.36
N LYS A 185 17.48 -3.57 12.91
CA LYS A 185 17.77 -4.17 14.23
C LYS A 185 18.97 -5.12 14.23
N THR A 186 19.35 -5.65 13.07
CA THR A 186 20.49 -6.57 12.90
C THR A 186 21.46 -5.98 11.88
N GLU A 187 22.73 -6.37 11.95
CA GLU A 187 23.74 -5.91 10.96
C GLU A 187 23.36 -6.31 9.53
N GLU A 188 22.89 -7.54 9.31
CA GLU A 188 22.37 -7.98 8.01
C GLU A 188 21.15 -7.12 7.57
N GLY A 189 20.30 -6.73 8.52
CA GLY A 189 19.17 -5.86 8.25
C GLY A 189 19.61 -4.44 7.85
N LYS A 190 20.62 -3.88 8.51
CA LYS A 190 21.23 -2.59 8.17
C LYS A 190 21.86 -2.61 6.77
N GLU A 191 22.56 -3.68 6.43
CA GLU A 191 23.14 -3.87 5.09
C GLU A 191 22.03 -3.91 4.02
N LYS A 192 21.02 -4.77 4.20
CA LYS A 192 19.86 -4.86 3.29
C LYS A 192 19.14 -3.52 3.16
N ARG A 193 18.98 -2.79 4.26
CA ARG A 193 18.37 -1.47 4.28
C ARG A 193 19.22 -0.46 3.49
N THR A 194 20.54 -0.49 3.65
CA THR A 194 21.45 0.38 2.92
C THR A 194 21.39 0.12 1.42
N THR A 195 21.43 -1.15 1.01
CA THR A 195 21.26 -1.55 -0.40
C THR A 195 19.92 -1.09 -0.95
N PHE A 196 18.83 -1.35 -0.21
CA PHE A 196 17.48 -0.89 -0.56
C PHE A 196 17.43 0.62 -0.80
N ILE A 197 17.96 1.42 0.13
CA ILE A 197 17.97 2.89 0.03
C ILE A 197 18.80 3.35 -1.18
N LYS A 198 19.99 2.78 -1.38
CA LYS A 198 20.89 3.15 -2.49
C LYS A 198 20.28 2.86 -3.85
N GLU A 199 19.53 1.78 -3.99
CA GLU A 199 18.90 1.46 -5.27
C GLU A 199 17.59 2.23 -5.48
N LEU A 200 16.89 2.57 -4.40
CA LEU A 200 15.68 3.38 -4.45
C LEU A 200 15.99 4.86 -4.79
N PHE A 201 16.96 5.48 -4.13
CA PHE A 201 17.25 6.91 -4.23
C PHE A 201 18.66 7.26 -4.74
N GLY A 202 19.57 6.27 -4.87
CA GLY A 202 20.98 6.54 -5.18
C GLY A 202 21.26 6.98 -6.61
N SER A 203 20.31 6.82 -7.53
CA SER A 203 20.49 7.25 -8.93
C SER A 203 20.48 8.77 -9.05
N MET A 204 21.66 9.37 -9.26
CA MET A 204 21.83 10.79 -9.57
C MET A 204 21.09 11.24 -10.84
N LYS A 205 20.74 10.30 -11.74
CA LYS A 205 19.93 10.59 -12.92
C LYS A 205 18.47 10.89 -12.58
N HIS A 206 17.98 10.36 -11.46
CA HIS A 206 16.60 10.49 -11.00
C HIS A 206 16.48 11.50 -9.86
N PHE A 207 17.51 11.61 -9.02
CA PHE A 207 17.50 12.47 -7.84
C PHE A 207 18.79 13.28 -7.75
N SER A 208 18.73 14.58 -8.03
CA SER A 208 19.87 15.49 -7.83
C SER A 208 20.28 15.58 -6.36
N CYS A 209 19.35 15.34 -5.43
CA CYS A 209 19.60 15.25 -3.98
C CYS A 209 19.90 13.84 -3.46
N SER A 210 20.26 12.88 -4.33
CA SER A 210 20.55 11.48 -3.97
C SER A 210 21.48 11.34 -2.76
N PHE A 211 22.58 12.11 -2.71
CA PHE A 211 23.52 12.09 -1.57
C PHE A 211 22.84 12.47 -0.26
N THR A 212 22.07 13.57 -0.24
CA THR A 212 21.32 14.01 0.95
C THR A 212 20.28 12.97 1.38
N LEU A 213 19.53 12.40 0.42
CA LEU A 213 18.53 11.38 0.69
C LEU A 213 19.17 10.14 1.33
N VAL A 214 20.20 9.59 0.69
CA VAL A 214 20.81 8.31 1.07
C VAL A 214 21.62 8.45 2.36
N ASP A 215 22.54 9.42 2.44
CA ASP A 215 23.52 9.49 3.53
C ASP A 215 23.02 10.33 4.72
N SER A 216 22.23 11.39 4.48
CA SER A 216 21.81 12.30 5.56
C SER A 216 20.45 11.93 6.15
N ILE A 217 19.46 11.60 5.31
CA ILE A 217 18.08 11.41 5.77
C ILE A 217 17.79 9.94 6.07
N LEU A 218 18.09 9.03 5.15
CA LEU A 218 17.61 7.66 5.24
C LEU A 218 18.54 6.73 6.04
N GLN A 219 19.84 7.01 6.09
CA GLN A 219 20.78 6.28 6.96
C GLN A 219 20.69 6.69 8.43
N SER A 220 20.24 7.91 8.74
CA SER A 220 20.14 8.42 10.12
C SER A 220 18.86 7.98 10.86
N ILE A 221 18.05 7.09 10.27
CA ILE A 221 16.80 6.61 10.86
C ILE A 221 17.10 5.58 11.96
N GLU A 222 17.38 6.07 13.15
CA GLU A 222 17.42 5.27 14.37
C GLU A 222 16.07 5.35 15.09
N GLY A 223 15.15 4.45 14.75
CA GLY A 223 13.86 4.33 15.46
C GLY A 223 12.89 5.50 15.28
N SER A 224 13.13 6.41 14.33
CA SER A 224 12.24 7.54 14.07
C SER A 224 10.93 7.13 13.42
N CYS A 225 9.88 7.91 13.71
CA CYS A 225 8.59 7.90 13.01
C CYS A 225 8.85 7.96 11.49
N TRP A 226 8.27 7.05 10.71
CA TRP A 226 8.44 7.07 9.26
C TRP A 226 7.88 8.35 8.66
N GLU A 227 6.84 8.89 9.28
CA GLU A 227 6.17 10.14 8.94
C GLU A 227 7.14 11.33 8.94
N ASP A 228 7.95 11.48 10.00
CA ASP A 228 8.98 12.53 10.07
C ASP A 228 10.06 12.35 9.00
N THR A 229 10.37 11.10 8.69
CA THR A 229 11.36 10.75 7.65
C THR A 229 10.81 11.10 6.28
N SER A 230 9.57 10.70 5.99
CA SER A 230 8.86 10.98 4.74
C SER A 230 8.82 12.49 4.48
N MET A 231 8.49 13.28 5.51
CA MET A 231 8.48 14.75 5.40
C MET A 231 9.85 15.33 5.07
N LYS A 232 10.94 14.81 5.66
CA LYS A 232 12.32 15.23 5.31
C LYS A 232 12.70 14.84 3.88
N VAL A 233 12.30 13.66 3.43
CA VAL A 233 12.50 13.22 2.04
C VAL A 233 11.75 14.15 1.08
N MET A 234 10.49 14.47 1.38
CA MET A 234 9.68 15.40 0.58
C MET A 234 10.30 16.80 0.50
N ASP A 235 10.76 17.36 1.63
CA ASP A 235 11.45 18.66 1.65
C ASP A 235 12.74 18.63 0.81
N ALA A 236 13.53 17.57 0.92
CA ALA A 236 14.75 17.41 0.12
C ALA A 236 14.44 17.32 -1.39
N LEU A 237 13.44 16.52 -1.78
CA LEU A 237 13.00 16.40 -3.17
C LEU A 237 12.56 17.76 -3.72
N ALA A 238 11.71 18.47 -2.99
CA ALA A 238 11.18 19.75 -3.42
C ALA A 238 12.21 20.87 -3.52
N ARG A 239 13.22 20.87 -2.64
CA ARG A 239 14.36 21.82 -2.75
C ARG A 239 15.24 21.53 -3.96
N SER A 240 15.31 20.26 -4.37
CA SER A 240 16.22 19.79 -5.41
C SER A 240 15.68 19.93 -6.84
N ASP A 241 14.36 19.99 -6.98
CA ASP A 241 13.68 20.21 -8.25
C ASP A 241 12.51 21.19 -8.04
N ILE A 242 12.68 22.43 -8.52
CA ILE A 242 11.71 23.52 -8.39
C ILE A 242 10.38 23.26 -9.11
N THR A 243 10.31 22.22 -9.96
CA THR A 243 9.04 21.81 -10.57
C THR A 243 8.14 21.06 -9.60
N PHE A 244 8.66 20.64 -8.44
CA PHE A 244 7.85 20.33 -7.27
C PHE A 244 7.26 21.62 -6.71
N VAL A 245 6.06 21.94 -7.17
CA VAL A 245 5.22 22.89 -6.45
C VAL A 245 4.79 22.18 -5.17
N ILE A 246 5.55 22.38 -4.09
CA ILE A 246 4.94 22.28 -2.76
C ILE A 246 3.86 23.34 -2.82
N SER A 247 2.60 22.93 -2.97
CA SER A 247 1.48 23.72 -2.51
C SER A 247 1.74 23.90 -1.02
N ARG A 248 2.52 24.94 -0.68
CA ARG A 248 2.72 25.35 0.70
C ARG A 248 1.31 25.58 1.17
N ILE A 249 0.78 24.65 1.97
CA ILE A 249 -0.37 24.93 2.80
C ILE A 249 0.11 26.16 3.55
N PRO A 250 -0.43 27.35 3.26
CA PRO A 250 0.11 28.56 3.85
C PRO A 250 0.05 28.32 5.35
N ASP A 251 1.14 28.67 6.05
CA ASP A 251 1.26 28.66 7.51
C ASP A 251 0.25 29.65 8.13
N GLN A 252 -1.04 29.47 7.85
CA GLN A 252 -2.14 30.16 8.50
C GLN A 252 -2.40 29.40 9.80
N HIS A 253 -1.68 29.84 10.84
CA HIS A 253 -2.06 29.68 12.24
C HIS A 253 -2.16 28.24 12.76
N LEU A 254 -1.03 27.55 12.88
CA LEU A 254 -0.80 26.64 14.02
C LEU A 254 -0.45 27.45 15.28
N THR A 255 -1.29 28.43 15.62
CA THR A 255 -1.39 28.93 16.99
C THR A 255 -2.64 28.33 17.59
N THR A 256 -2.44 27.36 18.49
CA THR A 256 -3.43 26.85 19.45
C THR A 256 -4.36 25.74 18.96
N PHE A 257 -3.81 24.53 18.80
CA PHE A 257 -4.58 23.34 19.23
C PHE A 257 -4.36 23.17 20.74
N PRO A 258 -5.43 23.13 21.57
CA PRO A 258 -5.25 22.81 22.97
C PRO A 258 -4.82 21.35 23.07
N ARG A 259 -3.59 21.14 23.54
CA ARG A 259 -3.17 19.85 24.10
C ARG A 259 -4.21 19.47 25.15
N LEU A 260 -4.91 18.36 24.93
CA LEU A 260 -5.62 17.64 25.97
C LEU A 260 -4.57 17.18 26.99
N ILE A 261 -4.32 18.02 27.99
CA ILE A 261 -3.57 17.64 29.18
C ILE A 261 -4.44 16.60 29.90
N ARG A 262 -4.00 15.35 29.86
CA ARG A 262 -4.43 14.32 30.80
C ARG A 262 -3.90 14.73 32.18
N THR A 263 -4.68 15.47 32.95
CA THR A 263 -4.39 15.68 34.38
C THR A 263 -4.81 14.42 35.14
N SER A 264 -3.83 13.62 35.53
CA SER A 264 -3.97 12.67 36.62
C SER A 264 -3.90 13.43 37.95
N GLY A 265 -4.99 13.51 38.69
CA GLY A 265 -5.04 14.03 40.05
C GLY A 265 -6.40 13.75 40.71
N PRO A 266 -6.46 13.21 41.93
CA PRO A 266 -7.70 12.81 42.59
C PRO A 266 -8.41 14.02 43.22
N PRO A 267 -9.74 13.96 43.41
CA PRO A 267 -10.45 15.01 44.14
C PRO A 267 -10.40 14.73 45.65
N ASP A 268 -9.67 15.58 46.38
CA ASP A 268 -9.86 15.78 47.81
C ASP A 268 -10.91 16.88 48.03
N LEU A 269 -12.03 16.54 48.64
CA LEU A 269 -12.92 17.48 49.33
C LEU A 269 -13.42 16.89 50.65
N LEU A 270 -12.75 17.32 51.71
CA LEU A 270 -13.28 17.86 52.97
C LEU A 270 -14.58 17.26 53.56
N SER A 271 -14.36 16.41 54.56
CA SER A 271 -14.89 16.50 55.94
C SER A 271 -16.27 17.16 56.18
N MET A 272 -17.24 16.34 56.58
CA MET A 272 -18.18 16.68 57.66
C MET A 272 -18.22 15.52 58.68
N SER A 273 -18.33 15.93 59.94
CA SER A 273 -18.18 15.16 61.19
C SER A 273 -19.36 14.18 61.49
N PRO A 274 -19.21 13.33 62.53
CA PRO A 274 -19.92 12.06 62.68
C PRO A 274 -21.17 12.13 63.56
N ASP A 275 -21.99 11.08 63.54
CA ASP A 275 -22.43 10.40 64.77
C ASP A 275 -23.13 9.04 64.48
N PRO A 276 -23.24 8.15 65.50
CA PRO A 276 -23.13 6.70 65.33
C PRO A 276 -24.46 5.96 65.49
N ILE A 277 -24.62 4.80 64.82
CA ILE A 277 -25.62 3.79 65.21
C ILE A 277 -25.03 2.37 65.08
N LEU A 278 -25.38 1.58 66.09
CA LEU A 278 -24.96 0.22 66.46
C LEU A 278 -25.02 -0.86 65.37
N TYR A 279 -24.06 -1.80 65.47
CA TYR A 279 -24.03 -3.28 65.22
C TYR A 279 -25.36 -4.01 64.89
N PRO A 280 -25.37 -5.23 64.25
CA PRO A 280 -24.38 -6.30 64.45
C PRO A 280 -23.96 -7.20 63.26
N SER A 281 -22.83 -7.87 63.52
CA SER A 281 -22.30 -9.16 63.05
C SER A 281 -23.19 -10.11 62.22
N GLY A 282 -22.58 -10.77 61.23
CA GLY A 282 -23.03 -12.10 60.79
C GLY A 282 -22.43 -12.64 59.48
N SER A 283 -21.67 -13.73 59.62
CA SER A 283 -21.56 -14.88 58.70
C SER A 283 -20.58 -14.87 57.50
N LEU A 284 -19.47 -15.57 57.75
CA LEU A 284 -18.84 -16.64 56.95
C LEU A 284 -19.70 -17.26 55.82
N TYR A 285 -19.08 -17.47 54.65
CA TYR A 285 -19.09 -18.63 53.71
C TYR A 285 -18.04 -18.29 52.62
N SER A 286 -16.93 -18.98 52.32
CA SER A 286 -16.53 -20.39 52.18
C SER A 286 -17.19 -21.17 51.04
N CYS A 287 -16.39 -21.40 49.97
CA CYS A 287 -16.48 -22.41 48.89
C CYS A 287 -17.70 -22.31 47.93
N ILE A 288 -17.55 -22.41 46.61
CA ILE A 288 -16.78 -23.37 45.78
C ILE A 288 -16.02 -22.63 44.67
#